data_AF-A0A954ZG09-F1
#
_entry.id   AF-A0A954ZG09-F1
#
_cell.length_a   1.000
_cell.length_b   1.000
_cell.length_c   1.000
_cell.angle_alpha   90.00
_cell.angle_beta   90.00
_cell.angle_gamma   90.00
#
_symmetry.space_group_name_H-M   'P 1'
#
loop_
_entity.id
_entity.type
_entity.pdbx_description
1 polymer ?
#
loop_
_entity_poly.entity_id
_entity_poly.type
_entity_poly.pdbx_seq_one_letter_code
_entity_poly.pdbx_strand_id
1 'polypeptide(L)'
;MVKKTEKVVPRRAVGCLTVFALPFLLVGIGAAGFALWSVVDWIGVQRWREVSATVLEVHLDEHQDDDQVTFRARARYRYEYGGAQFTGSRVSLDRSADNLGDYQERVATELMQAQQQGRSVRCFINPAAPGESILYRDLRVGKLGFLLLFAVVFGGSGAGLLWIAVKASRWQMEVNQRSAAHPHEPWLWKEEWASGQIPSQNHASVFVAWFFGIFWNAIAAPLLFVLPREIQDGNRLATIGLIFPLVGLLILSWAIIETLRWFKYGESTVQLATIPGVIGGPLSGVVRTSAKLPSASSVGLTLTCLRSERTETRKGSHQQDRVLWQTEQTLAHDLATRDADSAVIPFHFAIPFDAVSSSTEKDLERVTWRLEIKAETPGVDYYACFDVPVFVTIDSSPEYEHDDTVMNPYLEHVDIDRLYARARVLREETPRGLVIEFPLLRSWGLALSITAFIVLWTGFIALMVHLGAPFIFPVVFAAFDLLLIVVAFEFWLWTSHITIDKSGLTARVGLVGLARERHFARDQIRAITCPSETQSGHKLFYDIKLEPTEGPALSLGKNIGNLPTAEAMIEDMKARLGIADAAPELVETA
;
A
#
# COMPACT_ATOMS: atom_id res chain seq x y z
N MET A 1 -31.90 22.87 23.49
CA MET A 1 -30.90 23.72 22.80
C MET A 1 -29.50 23.23 23.15
N VAL A 2 -28.98 22.26 22.42
CA VAL A 2 -27.58 21.82 22.54
C VAL A 2 -26.88 22.34 21.29
N LYS A 3 -25.98 23.31 21.47
CA LYS A 3 -25.13 23.84 20.40
C LYS A 3 -24.28 22.69 19.85
N LYS A 4 -24.70 22.14 18.71
CA LYS A 4 -23.89 21.26 17.88
C LYS A 4 -22.73 22.12 17.39
N THR A 5 -21.57 21.96 18.02
CA THR A 5 -20.35 22.65 17.61
C THR A 5 -19.97 22.09 16.25
N GLU A 6 -20.18 22.88 15.19
CA GLU A 6 -19.58 22.67 13.89
C GLU A 6 -18.06 22.64 14.06
N LYS A 7 -17.50 21.46 14.27
CA LYS A 7 -16.06 21.25 14.10
C LYS A 7 -15.80 21.11 12.61
N VAL A 8 -15.59 22.26 11.98
CA VAL A 8 -14.89 22.36 10.70
C VAL A 8 -13.48 21.81 10.90
N VAL A 9 -13.12 20.69 10.25
CA VAL A 9 -11.73 20.26 10.07
C VAL A 9 -11.60 19.69 8.66
N PRO A 10 -10.74 20.29 7.81
CA PRO A 10 -9.40 19.69 7.60
C PRO A 10 -8.22 20.68 7.64
N ARG A 11 -8.29 21.80 8.39
CA ARG A 11 -7.09 22.61 8.69
C ARG A 11 -6.03 21.84 9.51
N ARG A 12 -6.43 20.80 10.25
CA ARG A 12 -5.55 20.02 11.13
C ARG A 12 -4.62 19.08 10.36
N ALA A 13 -5.07 18.44 9.28
CA ALA A 13 -4.25 17.51 8.51
C ALA A 13 -3.07 18.21 7.82
N VAL A 14 -3.34 19.35 7.16
CA VAL A 14 -2.30 20.18 6.53
C VAL A 14 -1.34 20.76 7.58
N GLY A 15 -1.87 21.21 8.73
CA GLY A 15 -1.05 21.67 9.85
C GLY A 15 -0.13 20.58 10.43
N CYS A 16 -0.66 19.37 10.64
CA CYS A 16 0.11 18.21 11.10
C CYS A 16 1.17 17.78 10.08
N LEU A 17 0.85 17.76 8.79
CA LEU A 17 1.81 17.45 7.72
C LEU A 17 2.96 18.47 7.70
N THR A 18 2.64 19.75 7.90
CA THR A 18 3.62 20.84 7.93
C THR A 18 4.57 20.69 9.13
N VAL A 19 4.02 20.44 10.33
CA VAL A 19 4.82 20.21 11.54
C VAL A 19 5.67 18.94 11.41
N PHE A 20 5.15 17.89 10.79
CA PHE A 20 5.87 16.65 10.53
C PHE A 20 7.01 16.84 9.52
N ALA A 21 6.82 17.65 8.47
CA ALA A 21 7.81 17.86 7.41
C ALA A 21 9.00 18.74 7.84
N LEU A 22 8.79 19.67 8.77
CA LEU A 22 9.80 20.65 9.21
C LEU A 22 11.10 20.02 9.76
N PRO A 23 11.07 19.03 10.68
CA PRO A 23 12.27 18.37 11.16
C PRO A 23 13.11 17.75 10.03
N PHE A 24 12.49 17.09 9.05
CA PHE A 24 13.20 16.50 7.92
C PHE A 24 13.89 17.58 7.09
N LEU A 25 13.20 18.68 6.80
CA LEU A 25 13.81 19.80 6.09
C LEU A 25 15.01 20.39 6.85
N LEU A 26 14.87 20.58 8.17
CA LEU A 26 15.94 21.12 9.01
C LEU A 26 17.17 20.20 9.06
N VAL A 27 16.96 18.89 9.19
CA VAL A 27 18.05 17.89 9.11
C VAL A 27 18.75 17.98 7.75
N GLY A 28 17.98 18.05 6.67
CA GLY A 28 18.54 18.18 5.31
C GLY A 28 19.36 19.46 5.12
N ILE A 29 18.85 20.62 5.58
CA ILE A 29 19.56 21.91 5.54
C ILE A 29 20.84 21.85 6.39
N GLY A 30 20.77 21.26 7.59
CA GLY A 30 21.93 21.07 8.46
C GLY A 30 23.01 20.22 7.79
N ALA A 31 22.63 19.07 7.23
CA ALA A 31 23.55 18.19 6.51
C ALA A 31 24.19 18.89 5.29
N ALA A 32 23.40 19.64 4.51
CA ALA A 32 23.89 20.45 3.40
C ALA A 32 24.90 21.52 3.87
N GLY A 33 24.59 22.18 4.99
CA GLY A 33 25.47 23.16 5.62
C GLY A 33 26.81 22.55 6.07
N PHE A 34 26.78 21.38 6.71
CA PHE A 34 28.00 20.65 7.10
C PHE A 34 28.82 20.18 5.90
N ALA A 35 28.15 19.68 4.85
CA ALA A 35 28.82 19.29 3.61
C ALA A 35 29.50 20.50 2.94
N LEU A 36 28.78 21.62 2.81
CA LEU A 36 29.31 22.86 2.25
C LEU A 36 30.49 23.38 3.07
N TRP A 37 30.37 23.39 4.41
CA TRP A 37 31.44 23.81 5.29
C TRP A 37 32.70 22.95 5.13
N SER A 38 32.53 21.63 5.03
CA SER A 38 33.64 20.68 4.81
C SER A 38 34.37 20.96 3.49
N VAL A 39 33.63 21.30 2.42
CA VAL A 39 34.20 21.62 1.10
C VAL A 39 34.92 22.98 1.14
N VAL A 40 34.33 24.00 1.76
CA VAL A 40 34.96 25.32 1.89
C VAL A 40 36.25 25.24 2.69
N ASP A 41 36.23 24.51 3.80
CA ASP A 41 37.40 24.29 4.66
C ASP A 41 38.49 23.50 3.92
N TRP A 42 38.10 22.45 3.16
CA TRP A 42 39.01 21.70 2.30
C TRP A 42 39.70 22.57 1.25
N ILE A 43 38.95 23.44 0.55
CA ILE A 43 39.51 24.39 -0.43
C ILE A 43 40.48 25.35 0.25
N GLY A 44 40.14 25.85 1.45
CA GLY A 44 40.97 26.78 2.20
C GLY A 44 42.36 26.21 2.55
N VAL A 45 42.42 24.93 2.92
CA VAL A 45 43.69 24.27 3.31
C VAL A 45 44.52 23.76 2.12
N GLN A 46 44.00 23.75 0.88
CA GLN A 46 44.78 23.27 -0.28
C GLN A 46 46.01 24.13 -0.57
N ARG A 47 45.94 25.43 -0.25
CA ARG A 47 47.04 26.39 -0.47
C ARG A 47 48.07 26.43 0.66
N TRP A 48 47.88 25.64 1.71
CA TRP A 48 48.75 25.64 2.88
C TRP A 48 50.09 24.95 2.57
N ARG A 49 51.17 25.43 3.19
CA ARG A 49 52.53 24.96 2.94
C ARG A 49 52.83 23.73 3.78
N GLU A 50 53.48 22.74 3.18
CA GLU A 50 53.88 21.51 3.88
C GLU A 50 55.19 21.73 4.66
N VAL A 51 55.20 21.29 5.92
CA VAL A 51 56.33 21.28 6.84
C VAL A 51 56.34 19.97 7.64
N SER A 52 57.46 19.63 8.25
CA SER A 52 57.56 18.48 9.16
C SER A 52 57.13 18.85 10.57
N ALA A 53 56.31 18.02 11.21
CA ALA A 53 55.87 18.16 12.59
C ALA A 53 56.24 16.95 13.43
N THR A 54 56.48 17.17 14.72
CA THR A 54 56.69 16.13 15.72
C THR A 54 55.42 15.97 16.56
N VAL A 55 54.88 14.76 16.61
CA VAL A 55 53.69 14.46 17.41
C VAL A 55 54.07 14.43 18.89
N LEU A 56 53.36 15.21 19.71
CA LEU A 56 53.58 15.32 21.15
C LEU A 56 52.66 14.37 21.93
N GLU A 57 51.37 14.35 21.58
CA GLU A 57 50.32 13.57 22.24
C GLU A 57 49.31 13.06 21.20
N VAL A 58 48.75 11.86 21.41
CA VAL A 58 47.69 11.27 20.58
C VAL A 58 46.68 10.58 21.48
N HIS A 59 45.39 10.82 21.20
CA HIS A 59 44.27 10.17 21.87
C HIS A 59 43.24 9.75 20.82
N LEU A 60 42.68 8.56 20.99
CA LEU A 60 41.44 8.15 20.34
C LEU A 60 40.34 8.29 21.37
N ASP A 61 39.48 9.30 21.23
CA ASP A 61 38.32 9.42 22.09
C ASP A 61 37.23 8.49 21.59
N GLU A 62 36.68 7.71 22.51
CA GLU A 62 35.53 6.84 22.29
C GLU A 62 34.34 7.41 23.07
N HIS A 63 33.21 7.57 22.40
CA HIS A 63 31.95 7.95 23.04
C HIS A 63 30.92 6.88 22.73
N GLN A 64 30.47 6.19 23.79
CA GLN A 64 29.48 5.14 23.72
C GLN A 64 28.15 5.67 24.23
N ASP A 65 27.10 5.58 23.41
CA ASP A 65 25.73 5.96 23.76
C ASP A 65 24.76 4.85 23.34
N ASP A 66 24.01 4.31 24.31
CA ASP A 66 23.16 3.11 24.28
C ASP A 66 23.72 1.89 23.48
N ASP A 67 23.72 1.98 22.14
CA ASP A 67 24.11 0.91 21.19
C ASP A 67 25.13 1.37 20.11
N GLN A 68 25.68 2.59 20.17
CA GLN A 68 26.63 3.11 19.18
C GLN A 68 27.91 3.65 19.82
N VAL A 69 29.05 3.30 19.22
CA VAL A 69 30.36 3.87 19.58
C VAL A 69 30.79 4.82 18.48
N THR A 70 31.17 6.05 18.86
CA THR A 70 31.75 7.05 17.95
C THR A 70 33.19 7.32 18.33
N PHE A 71 34.02 7.56 17.31
CA PHE A 71 35.46 7.70 17.47
C PHE A 71 35.91 9.10 17.05
N ARG A 72 36.94 9.62 17.72
CA ARG A 72 37.62 10.86 17.34
C ARG A 72 39.11 10.78 17.59
N ALA A 73 39.91 10.88 16.52
CA ALA A 73 41.35 11.05 16.63
C ALA A 73 41.69 12.49 17.05
N ARG A 74 42.39 12.65 18.17
CA ARG A 74 42.98 13.91 18.63
C ARG A 74 44.48 13.76 18.72
N ALA A 75 45.21 14.79 18.32
CA ALA A 75 46.66 14.83 18.52
C ALA A 75 47.11 16.26 18.76
N ARG A 76 48.19 16.41 19.53
CA ARG A 76 48.93 17.66 19.70
C ARG A 76 50.30 17.48 19.07
N TYR A 77 50.75 18.44 18.28
CA TYR A 77 52.02 18.34 17.55
C TYR A 77 52.74 19.69 17.53
N ARG A 78 54.06 19.64 17.41
CA ARG A 78 54.96 20.81 17.30
C ARG A 78 55.56 20.87 15.91
N TYR A 79 55.67 22.08 15.36
CA TYR A 79 56.35 22.35 14.10
C TYR A 79 57.11 23.67 14.18
N GLU A 80 58.02 23.88 13.25
CA GLU A 80 58.81 25.11 13.15
C GLU A 80 58.55 25.77 11.80
N TYR A 81 58.36 27.09 11.82
CA TYR A 81 58.21 27.88 10.60
C TYR A 81 58.82 29.27 10.79
N GLY A 82 59.69 29.67 9.87
CA GLY A 82 60.34 30.98 9.93
C GLY A 82 61.21 31.19 11.20
N GLY A 83 61.79 30.13 11.76
CA GLY A 83 62.61 30.18 12.97
C GLY A 83 61.82 30.27 14.30
N ALA A 84 60.49 30.23 14.24
CA ALA A 84 59.62 30.19 15.41
C ALA A 84 58.95 28.82 15.56
N GLN A 85 58.85 28.34 16.80
CA GLN A 85 58.15 27.10 17.13
C GLN A 85 56.68 27.36 17.39
N PHE A 86 55.82 26.52 16.82
CA PHE A 86 54.37 26.56 16.97
C PHE A 86 53.84 25.19 17.39
N THR A 87 52.63 25.16 17.95
CA THR A 87 51.92 23.94 18.31
C THR A 87 50.54 23.93 17.69
N GLY A 88 50.15 22.80 17.10
CA GLY A 88 48.82 22.58 16.54
C GLY A 88 48.11 21.41 17.20
N SER A 89 46.79 21.38 17.07
CA SER A 89 45.92 20.32 17.59
C SER A 89 44.93 19.76 16.57
N ARG A 90 44.95 20.28 15.35
CA ARG A 90 43.98 19.94 14.31
C ARG A 90 44.50 18.75 13.49
N VAL A 91 43.91 17.59 13.72
CA VAL A 91 44.30 16.36 13.03
C VAL A 91 43.80 16.37 11.58
N SER A 92 42.50 16.55 11.38
CA SER A 92 41.85 16.47 10.08
C SER A 92 40.88 17.63 9.84
N LEU A 93 40.28 17.66 8.64
CA LEU A 93 39.20 18.58 8.29
C LEU A 93 38.00 18.37 9.22
N ASP A 94 37.64 17.10 9.44
CA ASP A 94 36.61 16.69 10.37
C ASP A 94 37.05 16.87 11.81
N ARG A 95 36.27 17.64 12.58
CA ARG A 95 36.53 17.91 14.01
C ARG A 95 35.57 17.19 14.94
N SER A 96 34.54 16.55 14.43
CA SER A 96 33.52 15.84 15.21
C SER A 96 33.87 14.36 15.34
N ALA A 97 33.40 13.73 16.42
CA ALA A 97 33.40 12.28 16.52
C ALA A 97 32.42 11.69 15.50
N ASP A 98 32.74 10.51 14.97
CA ASP A 98 31.86 9.76 14.06
C ASP A 98 32.19 8.27 14.07
N ASN A 99 31.29 7.46 13.52
CA ASN A 99 31.44 6.02 13.31
C ASN A 99 31.47 5.66 11.82
N LEU A 100 31.91 6.59 10.96
CA LEU A 100 31.86 6.45 9.51
C LEU A 100 33.18 5.88 8.96
N GLY A 101 33.27 4.54 8.96
CA GLY A 101 34.44 3.79 8.49
C GLY A 101 35.59 3.79 9.51
N ASP A 102 36.78 3.37 9.07
CA ASP A 102 37.97 3.13 9.91
C ASP A 102 38.90 4.37 10.02
N TYR A 103 38.48 5.53 9.51
CA TYR A 103 39.38 6.69 9.36
C TYR A 103 39.96 7.15 10.69
N GLN A 104 39.13 7.28 11.73
CA GLN A 104 39.54 7.82 13.02
C GLN A 104 40.54 6.88 13.71
N GLU A 105 40.25 5.58 13.72
CA GLU A 105 41.11 4.54 14.29
C GLU A 105 42.44 4.44 13.52
N ARG A 106 42.39 4.45 12.19
CA ARG A 106 43.58 4.39 11.33
C ARG A 106 44.50 5.58 11.55
N VAL A 107 43.94 6.79 11.58
CA VAL A 107 44.71 8.03 11.83
C VAL A 107 45.29 8.04 13.24
N ALA A 108 44.51 7.66 14.25
CA ALA A 108 45.03 7.56 15.62
C ALA A 108 46.18 6.56 15.72
N THR A 109 46.03 5.38 15.09
CA THR A 109 47.06 4.34 15.06
C THR A 109 48.34 4.82 14.36
N GLU A 110 48.22 5.47 13.18
CA GLU A 110 49.36 6.01 12.45
C GLU A 110 50.12 7.07 13.25
N LEU A 111 49.38 7.97 13.92
CA LEU A 111 49.97 9.01 14.76
C LEU A 111 50.61 8.46 16.04
N MET A 112 49.99 7.47 16.69
CA MET A 112 50.57 6.77 17.85
C MET A 112 51.88 6.08 17.47
N GLN A 113 51.94 5.41 16.31
CA GLN A 113 53.17 4.80 15.81
C GLN A 113 54.25 5.84 15.53
N ALA A 114 53.89 6.96 14.89
CA ALA A 114 54.84 8.04 14.62
C ALA A 114 55.41 8.66 15.91
N GLN A 115 54.56 8.83 16.93
CA GLN A 115 54.96 9.33 18.25
C GLN A 115 55.94 8.36 18.94
N GLN A 116 55.64 7.06 18.96
CA GLN A 116 56.48 6.04 19.61
C GLN A 116 57.84 5.89 18.93
N GLN A 117 57.90 6.06 17.60
CA GLN A 117 59.12 5.91 16.81
C GLN A 117 59.92 7.22 16.67
N GLY A 118 59.44 8.34 17.21
CA GLY A 118 60.05 9.66 17.02
C GLY A 118 60.07 10.12 15.56
N ARG A 119 59.16 9.60 14.72
CA ARG A 119 59.09 9.90 13.29
C ARG A 119 58.34 11.22 13.06
N SER A 120 58.90 12.09 12.23
CA SER A 120 58.20 13.31 11.79
C SER A 120 57.00 12.98 10.91
N VAL A 121 55.88 13.67 11.11
CA VAL A 121 54.67 13.59 10.28
C VAL A 121 54.53 14.84 9.41
N ARG A 122 53.78 14.72 8.31
CA ARG A 122 53.45 15.87 7.45
C ARG A 122 52.48 16.79 8.16
N CYS A 123 52.72 18.09 8.07
CA CYS A 123 51.86 19.12 8.61
C CYS A 123 51.72 20.24 7.59
N PHE A 124 50.50 20.70 7.36
CA PHE A 124 50.20 21.82 6.47
C PHE A 124 49.90 23.04 7.31
N ILE A 125 50.54 24.16 7.01
CA ILE A 125 50.44 25.40 7.77
C ILE A 125 49.95 26.55 6.90
N ASN A 126 49.15 27.45 7.48
CA ASN A 126 48.72 28.67 6.82
C ASN A 126 49.87 29.70 6.81
N PRO A 127 50.45 30.08 5.65
CA PRO A 127 51.57 31.03 5.61
C PRO A 127 51.18 32.44 6.08
N ALA A 128 49.90 32.81 5.97
CA ALA A 128 49.39 34.10 6.42
C ALA A 128 49.10 34.12 7.94
N ALA A 129 48.89 32.95 8.55
CA ALA A 129 48.64 32.79 9.97
C ALA A 129 49.33 31.50 10.48
N PRO A 130 50.65 31.51 10.75
CA PRO A 130 51.42 30.30 11.04
C PRO A 130 50.98 29.49 12.27
N GLY A 131 50.13 30.06 13.14
CA GLY A 131 49.49 29.33 14.24
C GLY A 131 48.40 28.36 13.80
N GLU A 132 47.89 28.48 12.57
CA GLU A 132 46.93 27.54 11.99
C GLU A 132 47.65 26.42 11.25
N SER A 133 47.32 25.18 11.59
CA SER A 133 47.93 23.98 11.00
C SER A 133 46.95 22.82 10.94
N ILE A 134 47.26 21.81 10.12
CA ILE A 134 46.49 20.57 9.97
C ILE A 134 47.43 19.40 9.58
N LEU A 135 47.18 18.19 10.06
CA LEU A 135 47.99 17.01 9.69
C LEU A 135 47.49 16.34 8.40
N TYR A 136 46.18 16.07 8.32
CA TYR A 136 45.52 15.41 7.18
C TYR A 136 44.54 16.38 6.52
N ARG A 137 44.83 16.76 5.26
CA ARG A 137 43.98 17.67 4.47
C ARG A 137 43.10 16.96 3.43
N ASP A 138 43.08 15.63 3.43
CA ASP A 138 42.31 14.84 2.48
C ASP A 138 40.82 14.85 2.84
N LEU A 139 39.99 15.00 1.82
CA LEU A 139 38.54 14.99 1.97
C LEU A 139 38.06 13.56 2.18
N ARG A 140 37.31 13.31 3.26
CA ARG A 140 36.64 12.01 3.48
C ARG A 140 35.44 11.89 2.55
N VAL A 141 35.69 11.51 1.29
CA VAL A 141 34.66 11.41 0.24
C VAL A 141 33.46 10.55 0.64
N GLY A 142 33.67 9.47 1.41
CA GLY A 142 32.58 8.64 1.94
C GLY A 142 31.68 9.38 2.93
N LYS A 143 32.27 10.17 3.85
CA LYS A 143 31.52 11.00 4.81
C LYS A 143 30.80 12.15 4.11
N LEU A 144 31.45 12.79 3.12
CA LEU A 144 30.81 13.83 2.33
C LEU A 144 29.63 13.27 1.52
N GLY A 145 29.79 12.11 0.88
CA GLY A 145 28.71 11.41 0.19
C GLY A 145 27.55 11.07 1.13
N PHE A 146 27.84 10.60 2.34
CA PHE A 146 26.83 10.36 3.37
C PHE A 146 26.06 11.63 3.76
N LEU A 147 26.75 12.75 4.01
CA LEU A 147 26.10 14.03 4.33
C LEU A 147 25.25 14.55 3.17
N LEU A 148 25.74 14.44 1.93
CA LEU A 148 24.99 14.87 0.73
C LEU A 148 23.76 13.99 0.50
N LEU A 149 23.85 12.68 0.74
CA LEU A 149 22.71 11.78 0.69
C LEU A 149 21.63 12.21 1.69
N PHE A 150 22.01 12.46 2.95
CA PHE A 150 21.08 12.96 3.97
C PHE A 150 20.47 14.31 3.58
N ALA A 151 21.28 15.24 3.05
CA ALA A 151 20.81 16.54 2.59
C ALA A 151 19.72 16.42 1.52
N VAL A 152 19.94 15.58 0.51
CA VAL A 152 19.00 15.38 -0.60
C VAL A 152 17.74 14.66 -0.13
N VAL A 153 17.89 13.56 0.62
CA VAL A 153 16.76 12.71 1.03
C VAL A 153 15.87 13.44 2.03
N PHE A 154 16.44 13.94 3.13
CA PHE A 154 15.67 14.60 4.18
C PHE A 154 15.23 16.01 3.76
N GLY A 155 16.13 16.76 3.11
CA GLY A 155 15.82 18.10 2.62
C GLY A 155 14.78 18.08 1.49
N GLY A 156 14.96 17.20 0.50
CA GLY A 156 14.01 17.02 -0.60
C GLY A 156 12.65 16.53 -0.14
N SER A 157 12.61 15.54 0.76
CA SER A 157 11.35 15.03 1.32
C SER A 157 10.63 16.09 2.15
N GLY A 158 11.34 16.80 3.02
CA GLY A 158 10.78 17.89 3.82
C GLY A 158 10.22 19.02 2.95
N ALA A 159 10.98 19.47 1.95
CA ALA A 159 10.52 20.49 1.01
C ALA A 159 9.32 20.03 0.16
N GLY A 160 9.35 18.78 -0.32
CA GLY A 160 8.27 18.18 -1.10
C GLY A 160 6.96 18.08 -0.30
N LEU A 161 7.03 17.60 0.94
CA LEU A 161 5.87 17.52 1.83
C LEU A 161 5.29 18.91 2.14
N LEU A 162 6.13 19.93 2.34
CA LEU A 162 5.67 21.31 2.52
C LEU A 162 5.00 21.86 1.25
N TRP A 163 5.55 21.57 0.08
CA TRP A 163 4.94 21.96 -1.19
C TRP A 163 3.56 21.31 -1.39
N ILE A 164 3.43 20.01 -1.09
CA ILE A 164 2.14 19.30 -1.09
C ILE A 164 1.18 19.95 -0.07
N ALA A 165 1.63 20.26 1.14
CA ALA A 165 0.81 20.93 2.15
C ALA A 165 0.27 22.28 1.66
N VAL A 166 1.11 23.09 1.01
CA VAL A 166 0.71 24.38 0.41
C VAL A 166 -0.30 24.15 -0.72
N LYS A 167 -0.04 23.22 -1.65
CA LYS A 167 -0.98 22.91 -2.74
C LYS A 167 -2.32 22.42 -2.21
N ALA A 168 -2.31 21.51 -1.24
CA ALA A 168 -3.51 21.00 -0.57
C ALA A 168 -4.30 22.12 0.13
N SER A 169 -3.61 23.07 0.78
CA SER A 169 -4.28 24.21 1.42
C SER A 169 -4.99 25.14 0.43
N ARG A 170 -4.40 25.37 -0.74
CA ARG A 170 -5.01 26.19 -1.80
C ARG A 170 -6.22 25.47 -2.39
N TRP A 171 -6.06 24.18 -2.70
CA TRP A 171 -7.15 23.34 -3.17
C TRP A 171 -8.32 23.32 -2.18
N GLN A 172 -8.05 23.18 -0.88
CA GLN A 172 -9.07 23.27 0.17
C GLN A 172 -9.81 24.62 0.17
N MET A 173 -9.12 25.73 -0.12
CA MET A 173 -9.77 27.05 -0.21
C MET A 173 -10.72 27.12 -1.40
N GLU A 174 -10.34 26.57 -2.55
CA GLU A 174 -11.19 26.49 -3.75
C GLU A 174 -12.43 25.62 -3.50
N VAL A 175 -12.24 24.43 -2.89
CA VAL A 175 -13.35 23.56 -2.48
C VAL A 175 -14.28 24.28 -1.51
N ASN A 176 -13.74 25.00 -0.52
CA ASN A 176 -14.55 25.76 0.43
C ASN A 176 -15.38 26.85 -0.26
N GLN A 177 -14.80 27.58 -1.22
CA GLN A 177 -15.52 28.60 -1.99
C GLN A 177 -16.66 28.00 -2.80
N ARG A 178 -16.41 26.89 -3.51
CA ARG A 178 -17.46 26.18 -4.27
C ARG A 178 -18.53 25.58 -3.36
N SER A 179 -18.13 25.06 -2.20
CA SER A 179 -19.08 24.56 -1.21
C SER A 179 -20.00 25.63 -0.65
N ALA A 180 -19.54 26.89 -0.62
CA ALA A 180 -20.35 28.03 -0.23
C ALA A 180 -21.28 28.48 -1.37
N ALA A 181 -20.86 28.34 -2.62
CA ALA A 181 -21.68 28.66 -3.80
C ALA A 181 -22.76 27.61 -4.08
N HIS A 182 -22.49 26.32 -3.81
CA HIS A 182 -23.39 25.20 -4.08
C HIS A 182 -23.66 24.34 -2.82
N PRO A 183 -24.32 24.84 -1.76
CA PRO A 183 -24.42 24.11 -0.49
C PRO A 183 -25.15 22.76 -0.55
N HIS A 184 -26.11 22.62 -1.47
CA HIS A 184 -26.95 21.42 -1.62
C HIS A 184 -26.50 20.49 -2.75
N GLU A 185 -25.43 20.85 -3.47
CA GLU A 185 -24.94 20.11 -4.63
C GLU A 185 -23.45 19.76 -4.43
N PRO A 186 -23.14 18.86 -3.48
CA PRO A 186 -21.76 18.51 -3.11
C PRO A 186 -20.93 17.93 -4.26
N TRP A 187 -21.58 17.35 -5.27
CA TRP A 187 -20.92 16.88 -6.49
C TRP A 187 -20.31 18.02 -7.32
N LEU A 188 -20.71 19.28 -7.12
CA LEU A 188 -20.11 20.43 -7.82
C LEU A 188 -18.88 21.02 -7.11
N TRP A 189 -18.56 20.54 -5.90
CA TRP A 189 -17.46 21.12 -5.11
C TRP A 189 -16.08 20.78 -5.66
N LYS A 190 -15.98 19.69 -6.44
CA LYS A 190 -14.78 19.28 -7.17
C LYS A 190 -14.93 19.56 -8.66
N GLU A 191 -13.88 20.07 -9.30
CA GLU A 191 -13.91 20.42 -10.73
C GLU A 191 -14.11 19.22 -11.65
N GLU A 192 -13.42 18.13 -11.34
CA GLU A 192 -13.52 16.86 -12.07
C GLU A 192 -14.95 16.28 -12.05
N TRP A 193 -15.67 16.45 -10.93
CA TRP A 193 -17.06 16.01 -10.82
C TRP A 193 -18.00 16.98 -11.52
N ALA A 194 -17.83 18.30 -11.33
CA ALA A 194 -18.67 19.33 -11.95
C ALA A 194 -18.60 19.31 -13.49
N SER A 195 -17.43 19.03 -14.05
CA SER A 195 -17.22 18.91 -15.50
C SER A 195 -17.69 17.56 -16.07
N GLY A 196 -17.96 16.57 -15.22
CA GLY A 196 -18.26 15.19 -15.64
C GLY A 196 -17.08 14.45 -16.25
N GLN A 197 -15.87 15.04 -16.24
CA GLN A 197 -14.65 14.47 -16.78
C GLN A 197 -13.70 14.16 -15.63
N ILE A 198 -13.64 12.88 -15.25
CA ILE A 198 -12.88 12.43 -14.09
C ILE A 198 -11.63 11.70 -14.58
N PRO A 199 -10.43 12.28 -14.42
CA PRO A 199 -9.19 11.61 -14.78
C PRO A 199 -8.90 10.45 -13.83
N SER A 200 -8.17 9.45 -14.31
CA SER A 200 -7.75 8.31 -13.51
C SER A 200 -6.77 8.72 -12.41
N GLN A 201 -6.87 8.10 -11.23
CA GLN A 201 -5.97 8.34 -10.10
C GLN A 201 -4.56 7.76 -10.29
N ASN A 202 -4.35 7.00 -11.36
CA ASN A 202 -3.14 6.23 -11.63
C ASN A 202 -1.89 7.09 -11.92
N HIS A 203 -2.03 8.37 -12.26
CA HIS A 203 -0.86 9.23 -12.44
C HIS A 203 -0.16 9.52 -11.10
N ALA A 204 -0.92 9.58 -10.01
CA ALA A 204 -0.39 9.82 -8.67
C ALA A 204 0.37 8.60 -8.13
N SER A 205 -0.05 7.38 -8.46
CA SER A 205 0.60 6.14 -8.00
C SER A 205 2.02 6.00 -8.54
N VAL A 206 2.31 6.43 -9.79
CA VAL A 206 3.68 6.43 -10.35
C VAL A 206 4.60 7.30 -9.50
N PHE A 207 4.17 8.53 -9.22
CA PHE A 207 4.97 9.48 -8.42
C PHE A 207 5.19 8.96 -7.00
N VAL A 208 4.14 8.46 -6.36
CA VAL A 208 4.21 7.87 -5.00
C VAL A 208 5.15 6.67 -4.97
N ALA A 209 5.06 5.77 -5.95
CA ALA A 209 5.89 4.59 -6.03
C ALA A 209 7.38 4.93 -6.20
N TRP A 210 7.71 5.87 -7.10
CA TRP A 210 9.09 6.34 -7.28
C TRP A 210 9.62 7.08 -6.07
N PHE A 211 8.83 7.98 -5.48
CA PHE A 211 9.24 8.70 -4.27
C PHE A 211 9.57 7.71 -3.15
N PHE A 212 8.65 6.78 -2.86
CA PHE A 212 8.86 5.79 -1.80
C PHE A 212 10.00 4.83 -2.13
N GLY A 213 10.12 4.40 -3.39
CA GLY A 213 11.23 3.56 -3.86
C GLY A 213 12.59 4.21 -3.69
N ILE A 214 12.76 5.45 -4.15
CA ILE A 214 14.02 6.19 -4.03
C ILE A 214 14.31 6.49 -2.55
N PHE A 215 13.32 6.98 -1.81
CA PHE A 215 13.47 7.34 -0.41
C PHE A 215 13.88 6.13 0.46
N TRP A 216 13.19 5.00 0.32
CA TRP A 216 13.51 3.78 1.04
C TRP A 216 14.91 3.26 0.71
N ASN A 217 15.27 3.22 -0.57
CA ASN A 217 16.61 2.77 -0.98
C ASN A 217 17.70 3.71 -0.52
N ALA A 218 17.45 5.02 -0.48
CA ALA A 218 18.42 5.98 0.01
C ALA A 218 18.68 5.84 1.52
N ILE A 219 17.64 5.53 2.31
CA ILE A 219 17.79 5.19 3.74
C ILE A 219 18.49 3.84 3.93
N ALA A 220 18.21 2.86 3.07
CA ALA A 220 18.83 1.54 3.14
C ALA A 220 20.28 1.53 2.63
N ALA A 221 20.69 2.47 1.79
CA ALA A 221 22.00 2.46 1.13
C ALA A 221 23.21 2.41 2.09
N PRO A 222 23.26 3.14 3.23
CA PRO A 222 24.35 3.04 4.20
C PRO A 222 24.59 1.62 4.73
N LEU A 223 23.53 0.81 4.87
CA LEU A 223 23.64 -0.57 5.34
C LEU A 223 24.50 -1.42 4.41
N LEU A 224 24.51 -1.14 3.11
CA LEU A 224 25.33 -1.88 2.14
C LEU A 224 26.84 -1.65 2.34
N PHE A 225 27.23 -0.56 3.01
CA PHE A 225 28.64 -0.26 3.31
C PHE A 225 29.05 -0.76 4.70
N VAL A 226 28.11 -0.81 5.66
CA VAL A 226 28.37 -1.20 7.05
C VAL A 226 28.26 -2.71 7.24
N LEU A 227 27.19 -3.34 6.72
CA LEU A 227 26.89 -4.76 6.96
C LEU A 227 27.97 -5.75 6.51
N PRO A 228 28.69 -5.57 5.38
CA PRO A 228 29.70 -6.54 4.97
C PRO A 228 30.81 -6.74 6.00
N ARG A 229 31.18 -5.70 6.75
CA ARG A 229 32.21 -5.78 7.80
C ARG A 229 31.68 -6.52 9.02
N GLU A 230 30.50 -6.15 9.50
CA GLU A 230 29.88 -6.82 10.66
C GLU A 230 29.63 -8.32 10.44
N ILE A 231 29.27 -8.70 9.20
CA ILE A 231 29.11 -10.11 8.84
C ILE A 231 30.47 -10.83 8.85
N GLN A 232 31.55 -10.17 8.40
CA GLN A 232 32.91 -10.72 8.43
C GLN A 232 33.44 -10.86 9.87
N ASP A 233 33.06 -9.96 10.76
CA ASP A 233 33.46 -9.95 12.18
C ASP A 233 32.70 -10.99 13.03
N GLY A 234 31.86 -11.82 12.40
CA GLY A 234 31.19 -12.98 13.00
C GLY A 234 29.77 -12.72 13.50
N ASN A 235 29.26 -11.49 13.35
CA ASN A 235 27.90 -11.13 13.74
C ASN A 235 26.88 -11.61 12.69
N ARG A 236 26.45 -12.87 12.78
CA ARG A 236 25.46 -13.46 11.87
C ARG A 236 24.08 -12.79 11.92
N LEU A 237 23.75 -12.07 13.00
CA LEU A 237 22.49 -11.32 13.10
C LEU A 237 22.48 -10.10 12.18
N ALA A 238 23.65 -9.56 11.82
CA ALA A 238 23.77 -8.45 10.87
C ALA A 238 23.18 -8.78 9.48
N THR A 239 23.11 -10.07 9.10
CA THR A 239 22.50 -10.51 7.84
C THR A 239 21.01 -10.16 7.74
N ILE A 240 20.30 -10.03 8.87
CA ILE A 240 18.90 -9.58 8.92
C ILE A 240 18.76 -8.17 8.34
N GLY A 241 19.78 -7.32 8.49
CA GLY A 241 19.81 -5.96 7.93
C GLY A 241 19.69 -5.91 6.40
N LEU A 242 20.03 -7.00 5.68
CA LEU A 242 19.89 -7.10 4.21
C LEU A 242 18.44 -7.15 3.74
N ILE A 243 17.48 -7.40 4.65
CA ILE A 243 16.05 -7.33 4.33
C ILE A 243 15.66 -5.91 3.90
N PHE A 244 16.26 -4.86 4.48
CA PHE A 244 15.93 -3.47 4.15
C PHE A 244 16.23 -3.12 2.68
N PRO A 245 17.44 -3.38 2.14
CA PRO A 245 17.71 -3.25 0.70
C PRO A 245 16.81 -4.14 -0.18
N LEU A 246 16.52 -5.37 0.24
CA LEU A 246 15.65 -6.27 -0.53
C LEU A 246 14.23 -5.70 -0.68
N VAL A 247 13.65 -5.20 0.41
CA VAL A 247 12.36 -4.49 0.38
C VAL A 247 12.43 -3.28 -0.55
N GLY A 248 13.56 -2.55 -0.53
CA GLY A 248 13.82 -1.46 -1.47
C GLY A 248 13.75 -1.87 -2.94
N LEU A 249 14.29 -3.04 -3.30
CA LEU A 249 14.22 -3.56 -4.66
C LEU A 249 12.79 -3.96 -5.06
N LEU A 250 12.00 -4.51 -4.14
CA LEU A 250 10.59 -4.83 -4.40
C LEU A 250 9.77 -3.56 -4.66
N ILE A 251 9.98 -2.51 -3.88
CA ILE A 251 9.30 -1.22 -4.10
C ILE A 251 9.72 -0.59 -5.44
N LEU A 252 11.01 -0.65 -5.79
CA LEU A 252 11.47 -0.17 -7.10
C LEU A 252 10.87 -0.99 -8.25
N SER A 253 10.74 -2.30 -8.08
CA SER A 253 10.09 -3.17 -9.07
C SER A 253 8.63 -2.76 -9.28
N TRP A 254 7.91 -2.46 -8.18
CA TRP A 254 6.55 -1.91 -8.26
C TRP A 254 6.50 -0.55 -8.98
N ALA A 255 7.43 0.36 -8.67
CA ALA A 255 7.52 1.66 -9.35
C ALA A 255 7.79 1.53 -10.85
N ILE A 256 8.65 0.59 -11.25
CA ILE A 256 8.92 0.27 -12.66
C ILE A 256 7.66 -0.26 -13.33
N ILE A 257 6.96 -1.22 -12.72
CA ILE A 257 5.72 -1.80 -13.27
C ILE A 257 4.66 -0.70 -13.49
N GLU A 258 4.47 0.17 -12.50
CA GLU A 258 3.49 1.27 -12.61
C GLU A 258 3.90 2.30 -13.68
N THR A 259 5.19 2.53 -13.85
CA THR A 259 5.73 3.39 -14.92
C THR A 259 5.52 2.78 -16.31
N LEU A 260 5.76 1.47 -16.45
CA LEU A 260 5.50 0.75 -17.69
C LEU A 260 4.00 0.76 -18.03
N ARG A 261 3.12 0.63 -17.02
CA ARG A 261 1.67 0.78 -17.19
C ARG A 261 1.33 2.17 -17.72
N TRP A 262 1.88 3.22 -17.10
CA TRP A 262 1.66 4.61 -17.54
C TRP A 262 2.14 4.84 -18.98
N PHE A 263 3.33 4.37 -19.35
CA PHE A 263 3.81 4.48 -20.73
C PHE A 263 2.98 3.70 -21.73
N LYS A 264 2.41 2.56 -21.33
CA LYS A 264 1.58 1.71 -22.21
C LYS A 264 0.19 2.27 -22.45
N TYR A 265 -0.45 2.86 -21.42
CA TYR A 265 -1.87 3.23 -21.47
C TYR A 265 -2.16 4.72 -21.35
N GLY A 266 -1.21 5.51 -20.87
CA GLY A 266 -1.40 6.92 -20.55
C GLY A 266 -2.48 7.14 -19.49
N GLU A 267 -3.08 8.32 -19.53
CA GLU A 267 -4.19 8.70 -18.66
C GLU A 267 -5.51 8.18 -19.25
N SER A 268 -6.39 7.65 -18.40
CA SER A 268 -7.76 7.34 -18.80
C SER A 268 -8.72 8.32 -18.13
N THR A 269 -9.82 8.64 -18.79
CA THR A 269 -10.81 9.63 -18.29
C THR A 269 -12.21 9.04 -18.36
N VAL A 270 -12.95 9.12 -17.27
CA VAL A 270 -14.39 8.84 -17.25
C VAL A 270 -15.12 10.09 -17.71
N GLN A 271 -16.03 9.92 -18.68
CA GLN A 271 -17.02 10.91 -19.08
C GLN A 271 -18.39 10.44 -18.59
N LEU A 272 -18.93 11.11 -17.57
CA LEU A 272 -20.24 10.80 -17.01
C LEU A 272 -21.37 11.30 -17.93
N ALA A 273 -22.39 10.47 -18.10
CA ALA A 273 -23.67 10.87 -18.70
C ALA A 273 -24.65 11.41 -17.63
N THR A 274 -24.52 10.92 -16.39
CA THR A 274 -25.31 11.33 -15.22
C THR A 274 -24.40 11.98 -14.18
N ILE A 275 -24.62 13.26 -13.86
CA ILE A 275 -23.85 13.99 -12.85
C ILE A 275 -24.82 14.55 -11.81
N PRO A 276 -24.81 14.04 -10.56
CA PRO A 276 -24.06 12.88 -10.08
C PRO A 276 -24.68 11.56 -10.57
N GLY A 277 -24.07 10.42 -10.23
CA GLY A 277 -24.81 9.17 -10.13
C GLY A 277 -25.87 9.27 -9.05
N VAL A 278 -27.08 8.79 -9.33
CA VAL A 278 -28.24 8.95 -8.45
C VAL A 278 -28.43 7.67 -7.63
N ILE A 279 -28.52 7.81 -6.30
CA ILE A 279 -28.91 6.70 -5.41
C ILE A 279 -30.38 6.33 -5.69
N GLY A 280 -30.69 5.04 -5.83
CA GLY A 280 -31.99 4.60 -6.36
C GLY A 280 -32.18 5.05 -7.81
N GLY A 281 -31.14 4.94 -8.62
CA GLY A 281 -31.08 5.46 -9.97
C GLY A 281 -29.80 5.01 -10.71
N PRO A 282 -29.55 5.55 -11.91
CA PRO A 282 -28.41 5.14 -12.72
C PRO A 282 -27.12 5.91 -12.38
N LEU A 283 -25.99 5.22 -12.53
CA LEU A 283 -24.68 5.80 -12.76
C LEU A 283 -24.18 5.34 -14.13
N SER A 284 -24.13 6.26 -15.10
CA SER A 284 -23.82 5.94 -16.49
C SER A 284 -22.71 6.81 -17.05
N GLY A 285 -21.93 6.25 -17.97
CA GLY A 285 -20.88 6.99 -18.66
C GLY A 285 -20.04 6.11 -19.56
N VAL A 286 -18.92 6.68 -20.01
CA VAL A 286 -17.92 5.98 -20.80
C VAL A 286 -16.53 6.26 -20.24
N VAL A 287 -15.68 5.25 -20.19
CA VAL A 287 -14.24 5.41 -19.93
C VAL A 287 -13.53 5.53 -21.26
N ARG A 288 -12.78 6.61 -21.46
CA ARG A 288 -11.93 6.80 -22.64
C ARG A 288 -10.49 6.53 -22.23
N THR A 289 -9.86 5.56 -22.88
CA THR A 289 -8.45 5.22 -22.67
C THR A 289 -7.57 6.03 -23.62
N SER A 290 -6.32 6.31 -23.25
CA SER A 290 -5.36 6.95 -24.18
C SER A 290 -4.65 5.96 -25.11
N ALA A 291 -4.93 4.66 -24.98
CA ALA A 291 -4.35 3.61 -25.81
C ALA A 291 -5.34 2.48 -26.09
N LYS A 292 -5.09 1.73 -27.16
CA LYS A 292 -5.87 0.52 -27.49
C LYS A 292 -5.70 -0.57 -26.43
N LEU A 293 -6.80 -1.28 -26.19
CA LEU A 293 -6.77 -2.54 -25.45
C LEU A 293 -6.67 -3.71 -26.43
N PRO A 294 -5.76 -4.68 -26.23
CA PRO A 294 -5.55 -5.81 -27.12
C PRO A 294 -6.78 -6.67 -27.34
N SER A 295 -6.87 -7.25 -28.55
CA SER A 295 -8.10 -7.85 -29.08
C SER A 295 -8.60 -9.16 -28.42
N ALA A 296 -7.99 -9.60 -27.33
CA ALA A 296 -8.26 -10.92 -26.74
C ALA A 296 -8.72 -10.85 -25.28
N SER A 297 -8.98 -9.64 -24.77
CA SER A 297 -9.09 -9.38 -23.33
C SER A 297 -10.50 -8.96 -22.98
N SER A 298 -11.18 -9.71 -22.11
CA SER A 298 -12.42 -9.23 -21.46
C SER A 298 -12.09 -8.05 -20.55
N VAL A 299 -12.98 -7.06 -20.49
CA VAL A 299 -12.79 -5.88 -19.63
C VAL A 299 -13.71 -5.99 -18.41
N GLY A 300 -13.12 -6.12 -17.23
CA GLY A 300 -13.85 -6.12 -15.97
C GLY A 300 -13.99 -4.71 -15.40
N LEU A 301 -15.21 -4.34 -15.03
CA LEU A 301 -15.54 -3.10 -14.32
C LEU A 301 -16.09 -3.47 -12.95
N THR A 302 -15.61 -2.78 -11.92
CA THR A 302 -16.05 -2.97 -10.54
C THR A 302 -16.43 -1.61 -9.96
N LEU A 303 -17.68 -1.45 -9.52
CA LEU A 303 -18.11 -0.27 -8.79
C LEU A 303 -18.23 -0.64 -7.31
N THR A 304 -17.48 0.07 -6.46
CA THR A 304 -17.38 -0.23 -5.03
C THR A 304 -17.71 1.01 -4.19
N CYS A 305 -18.62 0.86 -3.23
CA CYS A 305 -18.84 1.82 -2.16
C CYS A 305 -17.96 1.46 -0.95
N LEU A 306 -16.99 2.31 -0.64
CA LEU A 306 -16.00 2.11 0.41
C LEU A 306 -16.28 3.08 1.55
N ARG A 307 -16.34 2.59 2.79
CA ARG A 307 -16.29 3.40 4.01
C ARG A 307 -14.93 3.27 4.67
N SER A 308 -14.19 4.37 4.73
CA SER A 308 -12.94 4.44 5.46
C SER A 308 -13.22 4.78 6.92
N GLU A 309 -13.01 3.81 7.81
CA GLU A 309 -13.11 4.00 9.25
C GLU A 309 -11.73 4.40 9.81
N ARG A 310 -11.64 5.57 10.45
CA ARG A 310 -10.43 6.04 11.10
C ARG A 310 -10.50 5.75 12.58
N THR A 311 -9.78 4.73 13.03
CA THR A 311 -9.62 4.46 14.46
C THR A 311 -8.46 5.29 15.00
N GLU A 312 -8.76 6.34 15.76
CA GLU A 312 -7.74 7.08 16.51
C GLU A 312 -7.32 6.28 17.75
N THR A 313 -6.07 5.85 17.81
CA THR A 313 -5.47 5.26 19.02
C THR A 313 -4.48 6.24 19.65
N ARG A 314 -4.19 6.07 20.93
CA ARG A 314 -3.23 6.91 21.69
C ARG A 314 -1.80 6.88 21.11
N LYS A 315 -1.49 5.94 20.21
CA LYS A 315 -0.17 5.75 19.56
C LYS A 315 -0.18 6.00 18.03
N GLY A 316 -1.32 6.35 17.44
CA GLY A 316 -1.44 6.59 15.99
C GLY A 316 -2.87 6.36 15.47
N SER A 317 -3.15 6.76 14.23
CA SER A 317 -4.44 6.46 13.58
C SER A 317 -4.31 5.26 12.65
N HIS A 318 -5.17 4.26 12.83
CA HIS A 318 -5.33 3.15 11.89
C HIS A 318 -6.49 3.48 10.94
N GLN A 319 -6.30 3.34 9.64
CA GLN A 319 -7.34 3.53 8.64
C GLN A 319 -7.66 2.17 8.03
N GLN A 320 -8.92 1.77 8.09
CA GLN A 320 -9.39 0.53 7.50
C GLN A 320 -10.57 0.83 6.58
N ASP A 321 -10.46 0.39 5.32
CA ASP A 321 -11.55 0.51 4.36
C ASP A 321 -12.47 -0.71 4.49
N ARG A 322 -13.75 -0.46 4.72
CA ARG A 322 -14.81 -1.46 4.70
C ARG A 322 -15.62 -1.29 3.42
N VAL A 323 -15.82 -2.38 2.68
CA VAL A 323 -16.73 -2.36 1.52
C VAL A 323 -18.16 -2.39 2.03
N LEU A 324 -18.97 -1.39 1.67
CA LEU A 324 -20.40 -1.33 1.99
C LEU A 324 -21.25 -2.00 0.90
N TRP A 325 -20.85 -1.81 -0.35
CA TRP A 325 -21.54 -2.34 -1.51
C TRP A 325 -20.56 -2.50 -2.67
N GLN A 326 -20.75 -3.51 -3.51
CA GLN A 326 -19.92 -3.75 -4.69
C GLN A 326 -20.72 -4.45 -5.77
N THR A 327 -20.59 -4.00 -7.01
CA THR A 327 -21.08 -4.71 -8.19
C THR A 327 -20.02 -4.77 -9.28
N GLU A 328 -20.17 -5.73 -10.18
CA GLU A 328 -19.22 -5.98 -11.27
C GLU A 328 -19.94 -6.14 -12.61
N GLN A 329 -19.33 -5.66 -13.69
CA GLN A 329 -19.74 -5.92 -15.06
C GLN A 329 -18.53 -6.40 -15.84
N THR A 330 -18.71 -7.39 -16.72
CA THR A 330 -17.66 -7.83 -17.64
C THR A 330 -18.11 -7.57 -19.07
N LEU A 331 -17.33 -6.81 -19.82
CA LEU A 331 -17.64 -6.46 -21.20
C LEU A 331 -16.95 -7.38 -22.20
N ALA A 332 -17.70 -7.71 -23.25
CA ALA A 332 -17.23 -8.42 -24.41
C ALA A 332 -16.22 -7.57 -25.20
N HIS A 333 -15.26 -8.27 -25.78
CA HIS A 333 -14.07 -7.71 -26.38
C HIS A 333 -14.32 -6.76 -27.58
N ASP A 334 -15.30 -7.06 -28.46
CA ASP A 334 -15.40 -6.48 -29.81
C ASP A 334 -16.02 -5.06 -29.88
N LEU A 335 -16.60 -4.57 -28.78
CA LEU A 335 -17.42 -3.34 -28.79
C LEU A 335 -16.78 -2.13 -28.12
N ALA A 336 -15.63 -2.31 -27.48
CA ALA A 336 -14.89 -1.24 -26.80
C ALA A 336 -14.04 -0.37 -27.75
N THR A 337 -13.96 -0.67 -29.05
CA THR A 337 -13.07 0.01 -30.00
C THR A 337 -13.84 0.53 -31.22
N ARG A 338 -14.40 1.75 -31.12
CA ARG A 338 -14.86 2.51 -32.30
C ARG A 338 -13.83 3.53 -32.80
N ASP A 339 -12.75 3.75 -32.06
CA ASP A 339 -11.72 4.74 -32.38
C ASP A 339 -10.37 4.06 -32.68
N ALA A 340 -9.65 4.59 -33.67
CA ALA A 340 -8.48 3.92 -34.26
C ALA A 340 -7.23 4.02 -33.38
N ASP A 341 -7.25 4.74 -32.25
CA ASP A 341 -6.13 4.88 -31.32
C ASP A 341 -6.54 4.81 -29.83
N SER A 342 -7.85 4.81 -29.53
CA SER A 342 -8.40 4.79 -28.17
C SER A 342 -9.48 3.71 -28.00
N ALA A 343 -9.68 3.25 -26.77
CA ALA A 343 -10.83 2.41 -26.42
C ALA A 343 -11.86 3.25 -25.65
N VAL A 344 -13.14 2.97 -25.92
CA VAL A 344 -14.30 3.56 -25.26
C VAL A 344 -15.06 2.43 -24.57
N ILE A 345 -15.06 2.44 -23.25
CA ILE A 345 -15.61 1.38 -22.41
C ILE A 345 -16.88 1.93 -21.75
N PRO A 346 -18.08 1.58 -22.25
CA PRO A 346 -19.33 2.04 -21.67
C PRO A 346 -19.63 1.34 -20.34
N PHE A 347 -20.31 2.04 -19.44
CA PHE A 347 -20.83 1.46 -18.21
C PHE A 347 -22.17 2.07 -17.83
N HIS A 348 -23.00 1.26 -17.19
CA HIS A 348 -24.30 1.66 -16.66
C HIS A 348 -24.62 0.76 -15.46
N PHE A 349 -24.63 1.35 -14.27
CA PHE A 349 -24.92 0.64 -13.02
C PHE A 349 -26.21 1.18 -12.41
N ALA A 350 -27.08 0.30 -11.92
CA ALA A 350 -28.14 0.66 -10.98
C ALA A 350 -27.57 0.77 -9.57
N ILE A 351 -27.80 1.91 -8.93
CA ILE A 351 -27.41 2.13 -7.54
C ILE A 351 -28.61 1.83 -6.64
N PRO A 352 -28.49 0.93 -5.65
CA PRO A 352 -29.58 0.65 -4.71
C PRO A 352 -30.04 1.89 -3.95
N PHE A 353 -31.32 1.96 -3.59
CA PHE A 353 -31.90 3.11 -2.89
C PHE A 353 -31.44 3.21 -1.42
N ASP A 354 -31.03 2.10 -0.81
CA ASP A 354 -30.47 2.02 0.55
C ASP A 354 -28.97 2.33 0.61
N ALA A 355 -28.34 2.61 -0.54
CA ALA A 355 -26.92 2.91 -0.61
C ALA A 355 -26.57 4.26 0.02
N VAL A 356 -25.32 4.42 0.44
CA VAL A 356 -24.84 5.63 1.14
C VAL A 356 -24.24 6.63 0.15
N SER A 357 -24.54 7.92 0.31
CA SER A 357 -23.94 8.99 -0.51
C SER A 357 -22.42 9.09 -0.33
N SER A 358 -21.73 9.52 -1.40
CA SER A 358 -20.34 9.97 -1.32
C SER A 358 -20.18 11.02 -0.22
N SER A 359 -19.16 10.85 0.60
CA SER A 359 -18.80 11.85 1.61
C SER A 359 -18.18 13.09 0.99
N THR A 360 -18.39 14.20 1.66
CA THR A 360 -17.71 15.47 1.42
C THR A 360 -16.51 15.63 2.37
N GLU A 361 -15.64 16.59 2.09
CA GLU A 361 -14.50 16.90 2.99
C GLU A 361 -14.91 17.39 4.38
N LYS A 362 -16.20 17.71 4.59
CA LYS A 362 -16.75 18.13 5.88
C LYS A 362 -17.19 16.95 6.75
N ASP A 363 -17.31 15.76 6.17
CA ASP A 363 -17.81 14.58 6.87
C ASP A 363 -16.70 13.89 7.68
N LEU A 364 -17.07 13.39 8.87
CA LEU A 364 -16.14 12.68 9.76
C LEU A 364 -15.84 11.27 9.25
N GLU A 365 -16.84 10.61 8.65
CA GLU A 365 -16.71 9.31 8.00
C GLU A 365 -16.58 9.50 6.51
N ARG A 366 -15.55 8.87 5.92
CA ARG A 366 -15.27 9.03 4.49
C ARG A 366 -15.88 7.87 3.71
N VAL A 367 -16.97 8.13 3.02
CA VAL A 367 -17.59 7.24 2.03
C VAL A 367 -17.12 7.64 0.63
N THR A 368 -16.57 6.69 -0.12
CA THR A 368 -16.03 6.90 -1.47
C THR A 368 -16.59 5.84 -2.42
N TRP A 369 -17.17 6.29 -3.52
CA TRP A 369 -17.58 5.43 -4.63
C TRP A 369 -16.47 5.35 -5.65
N ARG A 370 -16.03 4.13 -5.93
CA ARG A 370 -14.85 3.85 -6.74
C ARG A 370 -15.19 2.94 -7.90
N LEU A 371 -14.94 3.43 -9.10
CA LEU A 371 -15.01 2.65 -10.33
C LEU A 371 -13.60 2.18 -10.70
N GLU A 372 -13.38 0.87 -10.66
CA GLU A 372 -12.16 0.21 -11.12
C GLU A 372 -12.40 -0.47 -12.47
N ILE A 373 -11.43 -0.37 -13.37
CA ILE A 373 -11.43 -1.09 -14.64
C ILE A 373 -10.15 -1.90 -14.74
N LYS A 374 -10.28 -3.20 -15.06
CA LYS A 374 -9.20 -4.17 -15.19
C LYS A 374 -9.32 -4.92 -16.51
N ALA A 375 -8.21 -5.07 -17.22
CA ALA A 375 -8.14 -5.96 -18.38
C ALA A 375 -6.77 -6.65 -18.42
N GLU A 376 -6.78 -7.98 -18.53
CA GLU A 376 -5.57 -8.79 -18.67
C GLU A 376 -4.97 -8.56 -20.05
N THR A 377 -3.70 -8.18 -20.14
CA THR A 377 -3.10 -7.95 -21.46
C THR A 377 -1.64 -8.42 -21.49
N PRO A 378 -1.05 -8.68 -22.67
CA PRO A 378 0.35 -9.08 -22.75
C PRO A 378 1.29 -8.09 -22.05
N GLY A 379 2.11 -8.60 -21.14
CA GLY A 379 3.08 -7.83 -20.36
C GLY A 379 2.48 -7.23 -19.08
N VAL A 380 2.07 -5.97 -19.15
CA VAL A 380 1.50 -5.23 -18.01
C VAL A 380 0.00 -5.04 -18.23
N ASP A 381 -0.81 -5.49 -17.28
CA ASP A 381 -2.28 -5.38 -17.33
C ASP A 381 -2.76 -3.92 -17.27
N TYR A 382 -3.90 -3.69 -17.92
CA TYR A 382 -4.61 -2.42 -17.84
C TYR A 382 -5.31 -2.32 -16.48
N TYR A 383 -5.10 -1.19 -15.82
CA TYR A 383 -5.76 -0.86 -14.57
C TYR A 383 -6.01 0.64 -14.51
N ALA A 384 -7.27 1.03 -14.30
CA ALA A 384 -7.66 2.43 -14.09
C ALA A 384 -8.67 2.53 -12.95
N CYS A 385 -8.54 3.57 -12.13
CA CYS A 385 -9.37 3.79 -10.95
C CYS A 385 -9.87 5.24 -10.89
N PHE A 386 -11.17 5.40 -10.63
CA PHE A 386 -11.86 6.68 -10.61
C PHE A 386 -12.72 6.80 -9.36
N ASP A 387 -12.70 7.96 -8.69
CA ASP A 387 -13.64 8.25 -7.60
C ASP A 387 -14.81 9.03 -8.21
N VAL A 388 -16.00 8.40 -8.24
CA VAL A 388 -17.19 8.92 -8.92
C VAL A 388 -18.17 9.56 -7.93
N PRO A 389 -18.88 10.63 -8.31
CA PRO A 389 -19.87 11.28 -7.46
C PRO A 389 -21.18 10.47 -7.48
N VAL A 390 -21.57 9.89 -6.34
CA VAL A 390 -22.86 9.20 -6.17
C VAL A 390 -23.58 9.81 -4.97
N PHE A 391 -24.78 10.35 -5.18
CA PHE A 391 -25.49 11.12 -4.15
C PHE A 391 -27.00 10.86 -4.19
N VAL A 392 -27.66 11.10 -3.07
CA VAL A 392 -29.11 11.26 -3.02
C VAL A 392 -29.47 12.59 -3.70
N THR A 393 -30.40 12.54 -4.65
CA THR A 393 -30.91 13.71 -5.38
C THR A 393 -32.44 13.72 -5.33
N ILE A 394 -33.07 14.68 -6.00
CA ILE A 394 -34.53 14.71 -6.17
C ILE A 394 -35.05 13.57 -7.06
N ASP A 395 -34.18 13.01 -7.90
CA ASP A 395 -34.52 11.92 -8.83
C ASP A 395 -34.33 10.53 -8.20
N SER A 396 -33.89 10.46 -6.94
CA SER A 396 -33.71 9.20 -6.22
C SER A 396 -35.05 8.52 -5.98
N SER A 397 -35.20 7.28 -6.48
CA SER A 397 -36.45 6.52 -6.40
C SER A 397 -36.23 5.10 -5.86
N PRO A 398 -37.04 4.63 -4.89
CA PRO A 398 -37.03 3.23 -4.49
C PRO A 398 -37.64 2.30 -5.55
N GLU A 399 -38.39 2.86 -6.51
CA GLU A 399 -39.07 2.14 -7.60
C GLU A 399 -38.24 2.13 -8.89
N TYR A 400 -36.98 2.55 -8.84
CA TYR A 400 -36.13 2.55 -10.03
C TYR A 400 -35.86 1.11 -10.50
N GLU A 401 -36.38 0.77 -11.66
CA GLU A 401 -36.07 -0.49 -12.35
C GLU A 401 -34.85 -0.31 -13.25
N HIS A 402 -33.90 -1.24 -13.13
CA HIS A 402 -32.71 -1.25 -13.97
C HIS A 402 -33.07 -1.66 -15.40
N ASP A 403 -32.69 -0.83 -16.37
CA ASP A 403 -32.83 -1.19 -17.78
C ASP A 403 -31.62 -2.01 -18.24
N ASP A 404 -31.70 -3.34 -18.06
CA ASP A 404 -30.67 -4.29 -18.47
C ASP A 404 -30.35 -4.25 -19.97
N THR A 405 -31.26 -3.70 -20.79
CA THR A 405 -31.11 -3.68 -22.25
C THR A 405 -30.03 -2.72 -22.72
N VAL A 406 -29.71 -1.68 -21.91
CA VAL A 406 -28.70 -0.66 -22.25
C VAL A 406 -27.31 -1.27 -22.41
N MET A 407 -26.95 -2.18 -21.49
CA MET A 407 -25.63 -2.81 -21.48
C MET A 407 -25.57 -4.14 -22.20
N ASN A 408 -26.71 -4.80 -22.43
CA ASN A 408 -26.78 -6.11 -23.05
C ASN A 408 -25.90 -6.28 -24.31
N PRO A 409 -25.84 -5.31 -25.27
CA PRO A 409 -24.97 -5.44 -26.42
C PRO A 409 -23.49 -5.60 -26.05
N TYR A 410 -23.04 -4.96 -24.98
CA TYR A 410 -21.65 -4.88 -24.57
C TYR A 410 -21.24 -5.94 -23.56
N LEU A 411 -22.17 -6.57 -22.85
CA LEU A 411 -21.86 -7.56 -21.81
C LEU A 411 -21.24 -8.82 -22.42
N GLU A 412 -20.23 -9.35 -21.74
CA GLU A 412 -19.70 -10.68 -22.05
C GLU A 412 -20.78 -11.71 -21.77
N HIS A 413 -21.31 -12.33 -22.82
CA HIS A 413 -22.22 -13.45 -22.70
C HIS A 413 -21.39 -14.69 -22.35
N VAL A 414 -21.20 -14.92 -21.05
CA VAL A 414 -20.49 -16.07 -20.52
C VAL A 414 -21.49 -17.20 -20.33
N ASP A 415 -21.25 -18.32 -21.01
CA ASP A 415 -21.99 -19.57 -20.77
C ASP A 415 -21.91 -19.95 -19.28
N ILE A 416 -22.99 -20.48 -18.72
CA ILE A 416 -23.08 -20.88 -17.33
C ILE A 416 -21.92 -21.83 -16.97
N ASP A 417 -21.56 -22.77 -17.85
CA ASP A 417 -20.44 -23.69 -17.60
C ASP A 417 -19.09 -22.95 -17.45
N ARG A 418 -18.88 -21.85 -18.19
CA ARG A 418 -17.68 -21.02 -18.05
C ARG A 418 -17.70 -20.19 -16.76
N LEU A 419 -18.87 -19.74 -16.30
CA LEU A 419 -19.01 -19.05 -15.00
C LEU A 419 -18.60 -19.97 -13.85
N TYR A 420 -19.08 -21.21 -13.84
CA TYR A 420 -18.67 -22.24 -12.89
C TYR A 420 -17.17 -22.52 -12.96
N ALA A 421 -16.61 -22.69 -14.18
CA ALA A 421 -15.18 -22.90 -14.37
C ALA A 421 -14.31 -21.73 -13.86
N ARG A 422 -14.71 -20.47 -14.09
CA ARG A 422 -14.02 -19.27 -13.55
C ARG A 422 -14.03 -19.25 -12.01
N ALA A 423 -15.13 -19.66 -11.40
CA ALA A 423 -15.24 -19.85 -9.96
C ALA A 423 -14.51 -21.09 -9.43
N ARG A 424 -13.92 -21.90 -10.33
CA ARG A 424 -13.28 -23.21 -10.07
C ARG A 424 -14.24 -24.19 -9.41
N VAL A 425 -15.49 -24.18 -9.84
CA VAL A 425 -16.57 -25.07 -9.42
C VAL A 425 -16.88 -25.98 -10.62
N LEU A 426 -17.03 -27.28 -10.38
CA LEU A 426 -17.40 -28.23 -11.41
C LEU A 426 -18.93 -28.27 -11.50
N ARG A 427 -19.43 -28.18 -12.73
CA ARG A 427 -20.85 -28.32 -13.06
C ARG A 427 -20.98 -29.48 -14.03
N GLU A 428 -21.86 -30.43 -13.73
CA GLU A 428 -22.15 -31.57 -14.60
C GLU A 428 -23.66 -31.76 -14.70
N GLU A 429 -24.18 -31.75 -15.94
CA GLU A 429 -25.56 -32.13 -16.21
C GLU A 429 -25.66 -33.65 -16.36
N THR A 430 -26.40 -34.28 -15.47
CA THR A 430 -26.67 -35.72 -15.52
C THR A 430 -28.13 -35.97 -15.92
N PRO A 431 -28.48 -37.17 -16.45
CA PRO A 431 -29.88 -37.53 -16.72
C PRO A 431 -30.79 -37.49 -15.49
N ARG A 432 -30.21 -37.51 -14.28
CA ARG A 432 -30.92 -37.50 -13.01
C ARG A 432 -31.06 -36.10 -12.42
N GLY A 433 -30.28 -35.12 -12.87
CA GLY A 433 -30.25 -33.78 -12.28
C GLY A 433 -28.93 -33.05 -12.51
N LEU A 434 -28.82 -31.88 -11.89
CA LEU A 434 -27.62 -31.04 -11.91
C LEU A 434 -26.70 -31.44 -10.76
N VAL A 435 -25.43 -31.68 -11.05
CA VAL A 435 -24.38 -31.93 -10.04
C VAL A 435 -23.44 -30.73 -10.02
N ILE A 436 -23.19 -30.21 -8.82
CA ILE A 436 -22.27 -29.09 -8.58
C ILE A 436 -21.26 -29.54 -7.53
N GLU A 437 -19.98 -29.48 -7.86
CA GLU A 437 -18.90 -29.86 -6.96
C GLU A 437 -17.95 -28.68 -6.73
N PHE A 438 -17.74 -28.37 -5.45
CA PHE A 438 -16.72 -27.46 -4.97
C PHE A 438 -15.49 -28.30 -4.58
N PRO A 439 -14.46 -28.37 -5.45
CA PRO A 439 -13.30 -29.21 -5.22
C PRO A 439 -12.44 -28.70 -4.08
N LEU A 440 -11.58 -29.58 -3.59
CA LEU A 440 -10.53 -29.25 -2.64
C LEU A 440 -9.55 -28.23 -3.21
N LEU A 441 -8.85 -27.50 -2.34
CA LEU A 441 -7.78 -26.57 -2.73
C LEU A 441 -8.26 -25.41 -3.64
N ARG A 442 -9.57 -25.16 -3.74
CA ARG A 442 -10.13 -24.14 -4.64
C ARG A 442 -9.65 -22.73 -4.32
N SER A 443 -9.60 -22.38 -3.03
CA SER A 443 -9.15 -21.09 -2.48
C SER A 443 -7.65 -21.08 -2.13
N TRP A 444 -6.81 -21.78 -2.91
CA TRP A 444 -5.37 -21.94 -2.64
C TRP A 444 -4.63 -20.64 -2.33
N GLY A 445 -4.97 -19.52 -2.97
CA GLY A 445 -4.29 -18.23 -2.73
C GLY A 445 -4.51 -17.71 -1.31
N LEU A 446 -5.76 -17.77 -0.82
CA LEU A 446 -6.12 -17.37 0.53
C LEU A 446 -5.59 -18.39 1.55
N ALA A 447 -5.69 -19.68 1.24
CA ALA A 447 -5.12 -20.73 2.09
C ALA A 447 -3.60 -20.59 2.24
N LEU A 448 -2.89 -20.27 1.15
CA LEU A 448 -1.44 -20.03 1.15
C LEU A 448 -1.07 -18.77 1.93
N SER A 449 -1.84 -17.68 1.82
CA SER A 449 -1.56 -16.44 2.56
C SER A 449 -1.72 -16.63 4.07
N ILE A 450 -2.79 -17.30 4.51
CA ILE A 450 -2.97 -17.68 5.92
C ILE A 450 -1.85 -18.60 6.37
N THR A 451 -1.49 -19.60 5.57
CA THR A 451 -0.41 -20.54 5.90
C THR A 451 0.95 -19.84 6.03
N ALA A 452 1.27 -18.89 5.14
CA ALA A 452 2.49 -18.11 5.21
C ALA A 452 2.52 -17.22 6.47
N PHE A 453 1.39 -16.62 6.83
CA PHE A 453 1.26 -15.87 8.08
C PHE A 453 1.48 -16.78 9.30
N ILE A 454 0.89 -17.97 9.32
CA ILE A 454 1.11 -18.98 10.38
C ILE A 454 2.60 -19.31 10.48
N VAL A 455 3.29 -19.60 9.37
CA VAL A 455 4.73 -19.90 9.41
C VAL A 455 5.56 -18.77 10.03
N LEU A 456 5.27 -17.52 9.66
CA LEU A 456 5.92 -16.35 10.25
C LEU A 456 5.58 -16.20 11.74
N TRP A 457 4.32 -16.42 12.10
CA TRP A 457 3.82 -16.31 13.47
C TRP A 457 4.39 -17.40 14.39
N THR A 458 4.39 -18.67 13.96
CA THR A 458 5.05 -19.77 14.65
C THR A 458 6.55 -19.50 14.79
N GLY A 459 7.20 -18.94 13.76
CA GLY A 459 8.59 -18.50 13.83
C GLY A 459 8.84 -17.43 14.90
N PHE A 460 7.92 -16.46 15.03
CA PHE A 460 7.95 -15.44 16.08
C PHE A 460 7.78 -16.06 17.49
N ILE A 461 6.87 -17.01 17.66
CA ILE A 461 6.71 -17.76 18.92
C ILE A 461 7.99 -18.52 19.26
N ALA A 462 8.61 -19.20 18.29
CA ALA A 462 9.87 -19.91 18.50
C ALA A 462 11.01 -18.97 18.90
N LEU A 463 11.09 -17.78 18.29
CA LEU A 463 12.04 -16.74 18.66
C LEU A 463 11.81 -16.23 20.09
N MET A 464 10.56 -16.01 20.50
CA MET A 464 10.23 -15.62 21.89
C MET A 464 10.70 -16.65 22.91
N VAL A 465 10.50 -17.94 22.61
CA VAL A 465 11.00 -19.04 23.45
C VAL A 465 12.53 -19.03 23.49
N HIS A 466 13.18 -18.82 22.35
CA HIS A 466 14.64 -18.79 22.26
C HIS A 466 15.27 -17.61 23.02
N LEU A 467 14.62 -16.44 23.01
CA LEU A 467 15.05 -15.25 23.73
C LEU A 467 14.67 -15.23 25.22
N GLY A 468 14.06 -16.31 25.73
CA GLY A 468 13.73 -16.45 27.15
C GLY A 468 12.56 -15.59 27.63
N ALA A 469 11.58 -15.31 26.75
CA ALA A 469 10.38 -14.55 27.12
C ALA A 469 9.57 -15.28 28.23
N PRO A 470 8.82 -14.55 29.09
CA PRO A 470 8.01 -15.18 30.14
C PRO A 470 7.00 -16.19 29.57
N PHE A 471 6.91 -17.37 30.19
CA PHE A 471 6.16 -18.54 29.70
C PHE A 471 4.69 -18.28 29.30
N ILE A 472 4.03 -17.31 29.94
CA ILE A 472 2.63 -16.97 29.65
C ILE A 472 2.44 -16.48 28.21
N PHE A 473 3.41 -15.75 27.64
CA PHE A 473 3.26 -15.19 26.30
C PHE A 473 3.35 -16.26 25.21
N PRO A 474 4.38 -17.12 25.13
CA PRO A 474 4.39 -18.20 24.15
C PRO A 474 3.17 -19.11 24.21
N VAL A 475 2.63 -19.41 25.41
CA VAL A 475 1.43 -20.26 25.56
C VAL A 475 0.19 -19.61 24.97
N VAL A 476 -0.08 -18.33 25.29
CA VAL A 476 -1.24 -17.62 24.76
C VAL A 476 -1.15 -17.47 23.25
N PHE A 477 0.04 -17.12 22.74
CA PHE A 477 0.26 -16.94 21.31
C PHE A 477 0.20 -18.28 20.54
N ALA A 478 0.64 -19.39 21.14
CA ALA A 478 0.50 -20.73 20.59
C ALA A 478 -0.95 -21.22 20.57
N ALA A 479 -1.77 -20.86 21.56
CA ALA A 479 -3.21 -21.16 21.52
C ALA A 479 -3.91 -20.41 20.37
N PHE A 480 -3.52 -19.16 20.10
CA PHE A 480 -3.97 -18.41 18.93
C PHE A 480 -3.45 -19.03 17.61
N ASP A 481 -2.19 -19.46 17.58
CA ASP A 481 -1.61 -20.16 16.42
C ASP A 481 -2.39 -21.43 16.07
N LEU A 482 -2.80 -22.21 17.08
CA LEU A 482 -3.65 -23.39 16.89
C LEU A 482 -5.01 -23.05 16.24
N LEU A 483 -5.63 -21.93 16.65
CA LEU A 483 -6.89 -21.47 16.04
C LEU A 483 -6.68 -21.13 14.55
N LEU A 484 -5.60 -20.41 14.22
CA LEU A 484 -5.26 -20.08 12.83
C LEU A 484 -5.01 -21.33 11.99
N ILE A 485 -4.33 -22.32 12.56
CA ILE A 485 -4.09 -23.62 11.92
C ILE A 485 -5.42 -24.30 11.59
N VAL A 486 -6.38 -24.33 12.53
CA VAL A 486 -7.72 -24.90 12.28
C VAL A 486 -8.43 -24.18 11.12
N VAL A 487 -8.38 -22.85 11.09
CA VAL A 487 -8.95 -22.05 9.99
C VAL A 487 -8.26 -22.38 8.66
N ALA A 488 -6.92 -22.44 8.63
CA ALA A 488 -6.17 -22.81 7.43
C ALA A 488 -6.56 -24.20 6.92
N PHE A 489 -6.70 -25.18 7.82
CA PHE A 489 -7.17 -26.52 7.48
C PHE A 489 -8.57 -26.50 6.85
N GLU A 490 -9.49 -25.65 7.34
CA GLU A 490 -10.79 -25.48 6.73
C GLU A 490 -10.68 -24.95 5.29
N PHE A 491 -9.88 -23.91 5.05
CA PHE A 491 -9.68 -23.38 3.69
C PHE A 491 -9.04 -24.40 2.73
N TRP A 492 -8.14 -25.26 3.22
CA TRP A 492 -7.51 -26.29 2.39
C TRP A 492 -8.43 -27.49 2.09
N LEU A 493 -9.23 -27.92 3.07
CA LEU A 493 -9.92 -29.22 3.05
C LEU A 493 -11.45 -29.14 2.99
N TRP A 494 -12.05 -27.95 2.95
CA TRP A 494 -13.49 -27.83 2.78
C TRP A 494 -13.92 -28.24 1.36
N THR A 495 -14.96 -29.05 1.27
CA THR A 495 -15.57 -29.49 0.01
C THR A 495 -17.09 -29.51 0.13
N SER A 496 -17.77 -29.35 -1.01
CA SER A 496 -19.21 -29.45 -1.11
C SER A 496 -19.58 -30.14 -2.41
N HIS A 497 -20.41 -31.17 -2.30
CA HIS A 497 -20.98 -31.88 -3.43
C HIS A 497 -22.50 -31.76 -3.36
N ILE A 498 -23.10 -31.12 -4.35
CA ILE A 498 -24.52 -30.79 -4.41
C ILE A 498 -25.12 -31.53 -5.60
N THR A 499 -26.27 -32.16 -5.38
CA THR A 499 -27.06 -32.80 -6.42
C THR A 499 -28.48 -32.26 -6.36
N ILE A 500 -28.94 -31.67 -7.45
CA ILE A 500 -30.28 -31.09 -7.59
C ILE A 500 -31.05 -31.91 -8.60
N ASP A 501 -32.18 -32.48 -8.18
CA ASP A 501 -33.04 -33.29 -9.02
C ASP A 501 -34.52 -32.87 -8.91
N LYS A 502 -35.40 -33.71 -9.45
CA LYS A 502 -36.85 -33.46 -9.39
C LYS A 502 -37.44 -33.57 -7.99
N SER A 503 -36.78 -34.28 -7.07
CA SER A 503 -37.22 -34.50 -5.69
C SER A 503 -36.76 -33.41 -4.74
N GLY A 504 -35.60 -32.78 -4.99
CA GLY A 504 -35.09 -31.72 -4.14
C GLY A 504 -33.58 -31.49 -4.31
N LEU A 505 -32.94 -31.02 -3.24
CA LEU A 505 -31.51 -30.74 -3.18
C LEU A 505 -30.85 -31.66 -2.15
N THR A 506 -29.86 -32.43 -2.58
CA THR A 506 -28.98 -33.23 -1.71
C THR A 506 -27.61 -32.58 -1.65
N ALA A 507 -27.14 -32.24 -0.47
CA ALA A 507 -25.85 -31.60 -0.26
C ALA A 507 -24.98 -32.41 0.71
N ARG A 508 -23.76 -32.76 0.27
CA ARG A 508 -22.72 -33.33 1.10
C ARG A 508 -21.63 -32.29 1.33
N VAL A 509 -21.65 -31.68 2.50
CA VAL A 509 -20.81 -30.52 2.83
C VAL A 509 -19.94 -30.79 4.05
N GLY A 510 -18.68 -30.37 4.01
CA GLY A 510 -17.80 -30.31 5.17
C GLY A 510 -16.33 -30.52 4.83
N LEU A 511 -15.52 -30.76 5.86
CA LEU A 511 -14.12 -31.17 5.68
C LEU A 511 -14.04 -32.56 5.06
N VAL A 512 -13.01 -32.81 4.24
CA VAL A 512 -12.72 -34.16 3.70
C VAL A 512 -12.80 -35.21 4.82
N GLY A 513 -13.57 -36.27 4.58
CA GLY A 513 -13.77 -37.37 5.53
C GLY A 513 -14.81 -37.11 6.64
N LEU A 514 -15.18 -35.86 6.90
CA LEU A 514 -16.21 -35.48 7.89
C LEU A 514 -17.47 -34.87 7.26
N ALA A 515 -17.50 -34.71 5.93
CA ALA A 515 -18.63 -34.15 5.21
C ALA A 515 -19.91 -34.99 5.43
N ARG A 516 -20.99 -34.31 5.84
CA ARG A 516 -22.29 -34.94 6.11
C ARG A 516 -23.23 -34.69 4.93
N GLU A 517 -23.94 -35.74 4.54
CA GLU A 517 -24.99 -35.66 3.53
C GLU A 517 -26.32 -35.26 4.17
N ARG A 518 -27.00 -34.30 3.54
CA ARG A 518 -28.33 -33.82 3.93
C ARG A 518 -29.19 -33.70 2.70
N HIS A 519 -30.44 -34.14 2.80
CA HIS A 519 -31.44 -34.01 1.75
C HIS A 519 -32.52 -33.00 2.17
N PHE A 520 -32.86 -32.11 1.25
CA PHE A 520 -33.89 -31.09 1.42
C PHE A 520 -34.92 -31.23 0.30
N ALA A 521 -36.17 -31.51 0.66
CA ALA A 521 -37.27 -31.48 -0.28
C ALA A 521 -37.57 -30.01 -0.69
N ARG A 522 -38.22 -29.81 -1.84
CA ARG A 522 -38.45 -28.47 -2.41
C ARG A 522 -39.24 -27.54 -1.50
N ASP A 523 -40.23 -28.07 -0.79
CA ASP A 523 -41.07 -27.38 0.19
C ASP A 523 -40.33 -27.00 1.48
N GLN A 524 -39.16 -27.60 1.71
CA GLN A 524 -38.29 -27.31 2.84
C GLN A 524 -37.25 -26.23 2.53
N ILE A 525 -37.17 -25.74 1.30
CA ILE A 525 -36.21 -24.70 0.89
C ILE A 525 -36.94 -23.36 0.90
N ARG A 526 -36.65 -22.51 1.88
CA ARG A 526 -37.22 -21.17 1.99
C ARG A 526 -36.56 -20.22 0.99
N ALA A 527 -35.24 -20.18 0.99
CA ALA A 527 -34.45 -19.32 0.13
C ALA A 527 -33.05 -19.89 -0.14
N ILE A 528 -32.43 -19.42 -1.22
CA ILE A 528 -31.00 -19.59 -1.47
C ILE A 528 -30.44 -18.17 -1.60
N THR A 529 -29.53 -17.80 -0.70
CA THR A 529 -28.98 -16.44 -0.55
C THR A 529 -27.47 -16.45 -0.76
N CYS A 530 -26.89 -15.28 -1.06
CA CYS A 530 -25.45 -15.09 -1.23
C CYS A 530 -24.87 -13.99 -0.33
N PRO A 531 -24.88 -14.13 1.01
CA PRO A 531 -24.26 -13.13 1.88
C PRO A 531 -22.75 -12.99 1.62
N SER A 532 -22.24 -11.75 1.74
CA SER A 532 -20.80 -11.50 1.79
C SER A 532 -20.29 -11.64 3.23
N GLU A 533 -19.49 -12.67 3.50
CA GLU A 533 -18.96 -12.92 4.86
C GLU A 533 -17.47 -12.62 4.98
N THR A 534 -16.77 -12.43 3.86
CA THR A 534 -15.31 -12.25 3.84
C THR A 534 -14.91 -11.14 2.88
N GLN A 535 -14.04 -10.24 3.35
CA GLN A 535 -13.40 -9.18 2.56
C GLN A 535 -11.89 -9.39 2.57
N SER A 536 -11.24 -9.25 1.41
CA SER A 536 -9.78 -9.17 1.30
C SER A 536 -9.39 -7.94 0.47
N GLY A 537 -8.74 -6.96 1.09
CA GLY A 537 -8.51 -5.66 0.44
C GLY A 537 -9.85 -4.99 0.10
N HIS A 538 -10.06 -4.64 -1.17
CA HIS A 538 -11.33 -4.07 -1.66
C HIS A 538 -12.23 -5.09 -2.38
N LYS A 539 -11.95 -6.39 -2.24
CA LYS A 539 -12.73 -7.47 -2.88
C LYS A 539 -13.62 -8.18 -1.87
N LEU A 540 -14.91 -8.31 -2.19
CA LEU A 540 -15.86 -9.14 -1.45
C LEU A 540 -15.88 -10.57 -1.97
N PHE A 541 -16.07 -11.51 -1.05
CA PHE A 541 -16.32 -12.92 -1.34
C PHE A 541 -17.70 -13.31 -0.82
N TYR A 542 -18.42 -14.08 -1.64
CA TYR A 542 -19.81 -14.46 -1.40
C TYR A 542 -19.92 -15.96 -1.12
N ASP A 543 -20.75 -16.31 -0.16
CA ASP A 543 -21.07 -17.70 0.19
C ASP A 543 -22.48 -18.02 -0.28
N ILE A 544 -22.69 -19.13 -0.99
CA ILE A 544 -24.03 -19.59 -1.37
C ILE A 544 -24.60 -20.36 -0.19
N LYS A 545 -25.68 -19.86 0.42
CA LYS A 545 -26.34 -20.48 1.58
C LYS A 545 -27.75 -20.92 1.24
N LEU A 546 -28.10 -22.14 1.65
CA LEU A 546 -29.47 -22.64 1.65
C LEU A 546 -30.10 -22.35 3.00
N GLU A 547 -31.24 -21.66 2.98
CA GLU A 547 -32.05 -21.38 4.14
C GLU A 547 -33.24 -22.36 4.15
N PRO A 548 -33.22 -23.37 5.03
CA PRO A 548 -34.34 -24.30 5.13
C PRO A 548 -35.51 -23.66 5.89
N THR A 549 -36.72 -24.15 5.66
CA THR A 549 -37.92 -23.76 6.43
C THR A 549 -37.76 -24.04 7.92
N GLU A 550 -37.04 -25.11 8.26
CA GLU A 550 -36.69 -25.49 9.63
C GLU A 550 -35.20 -25.84 9.75
N GLY A 551 -34.54 -25.31 10.79
CA GLY A 551 -33.14 -25.58 11.10
C GLY A 551 -32.16 -24.49 10.65
N PRO A 552 -30.85 -24.68 10.91
CA PRO A 552 -29.84 -23.69 10.57
C PRO A 552 -29.55 -23.67 9.07
N ALA A 553 -29.22 -22.47 8.56
CA ALA A 553 -28.74 -22.30 7.20
C ALA A 553 -27.51 -23.19 6.90
N LEU A 554 -27.43 -23.71 5.69
CA LEU A 554 -26.35 -24.57 5.22
C LEU A 554 -25.55 -23.87 4.12
N SER A 555 -24.25 -23.67 4.32
CA SER A 555 -23.36 -23.19 3.26
C SER A 555 -23.18 -24.27 2.19
N LEU A 556 -23.77 -24.04 1.01
CA LEU A 556 -23.64 -24.90 -0.16
C LEU A 556 -22.33 -24.62 -0.92
N GLY A 557 -21.94 -23.36 -1.00
CA GLY A 557 -20.73 -22.89 -1.65
C GLY A 557 -20.07 -21.81 -0.80
N LYS A 558 -18.75 -21.75 -0.75
CA LYS A 558 -18.02 -20.66 -0.06
C LYS A 558 -17.18 -19.85 -1.03
N ASN A 559 -16.71 -18.67 -0.67
CA ASN A 559 -15.65 -17.93 -1.38
C ASN A 559 -15.86 -17.80 -2.91
N ILE A 560 -17.05 -17.39 -3.36
CA ILE A 560 -17.30 -16.99 -4.74
C ILE A 560 -16.74 -15.58 -4.95
N GLY A 561 -16.05 -15.36 -6.08
CA GLY A 561 -15.21 -14.19 -6.27
C GLY A 561 -15.94 -12.89 -6.58
N ASN A 562 -17.22 -12.92 -6.96
CA ASN A 562 -18.04 -11.73 -7.21
C ASN A 562 -19.55 -12.04 -7.12
N LEU A 563 -20.34 -10.98 -7.00
CA LEU A 563 -21.79 -11.06 -6.82
C LEU A 563 -22.52 -11.62 -8.05
N PRO A 564 -22.28 -11.13 -9.29
CA PRO A 564 -23.02 -11.62 -10.46
C PRO A 564 -22.84 -13.12 -10.72
N THR A 565 -21.65 -13.66 -10.45
CA THR A 565 -21.43 -15.12 -10.59
C THR A 565 -22.20 -15.89 -9.51
N ALA A 566 -22.24 -15.39 -8.27
CA ALA A 566 -22.99 -16.02 -7.20
C ALA A 566 -24.50 -16.02 -7.49
N GLU A 567 -25.04 -14.89 -7.98
CA GLU A 567 -26.44 -14.76 -8.39
C GLU A 567 -26.78 -15.69 -9.55
N ALA A 568 -25.96 -15.72 -10.62
CA ALA A 568 -26.17 -16.63 -11.75
C ALA A 568 -26.14 -18.12 -11.34
N MET A 569 -25.26 -18.50 -10.40
CA MET A 569 -25.25 -19.85 -9.83
C MET A 569 -26.53 -20.15 -9.05
N ILE A 570 -27.03 -19.19 -8.25
CA ILE A 570 -28.28 -19.33 -7.50
C ILE A 570 -29.47 -19.45 -8.47
N GLU A 571 -29.52 -18.66 -9.53
CA GLU A 571 -30.55 -18.76 -10.56
C GLU A 571 -30.54 -20.11 -11.28
N ASP A 572 -29.36 -20.63 -11.65
CA ASP A 572 -29.21 -21.98 -12.22
C ASP A 572 -29.74 -23.06 -11.24
N MET A 573 -29.42 -22.96 -9.94
CA MET A 573 -29.96 -23.86 -8.91
C MET A 573 -31.49 -23.74 -8.77
N LYS A 574 -32.03 -22.52 -8.69
CA LYS A 574 -33.47 -22.23 -8.56
C LYS A 574 -34.26 -22.71 -9.77
N ALA A 575 -33.75 -22.49 -10.98
CA ALA A 575 -34.36 -22.94 -12.22
C ALA A 575 -34.50 -24.46 -12.27
N ARG A 576 -33.51 -25.21 -11.75
CA ARG A 576 -33.59 -26.68 -11.65
C ARG A 576 -34.51 -27.16 -10.53
N LEU A 577 -34.57 -26.45 -9.41
CA LEU A 577 -35.51 -26.74 -8.32
C LEU A 577 -36.96 -26.38 -8.66
N GLY A 578 -37.18 -25.48 -9.61
CA GLY A 578 -38.51 -24.97 -9.95
C GLY A 578 -39.12 -24.09 -8.86
N ILE A 579 -38.27 -23.37 -8.12
CA ILE A 579 -38.67 -22.44 -7.05
C ILE A 579 -38.59 -21.03 -7.63
N ALA A 580 -39.69 -20.27 -7.59
CA ALA A 580 -39.70 -18.85 -7.94
C ALA A 580 -39.24 -18.00 -6.74
N ASP A 581 -38.72 -16.79 -6.99
CA ASP A 581 -38.24 -15.92 -5.92
C ASP A 581 -39.32 -15.65 -4.87
N ALA A 582 -39.03 -15.96 -3.62
CA ALA A 582 -39.72 -15.34 -2.50
C ALA A 582 -39.29 -13.87 -2.47
N ALA A 583 -40.26 -12.95 -2.39
CA ALA A 583 -39.99 -11.52 -2.28
C ALA A 583 -38.94 -11.26 -1.18
N PRO A 584 -37.93 -10.39 -1.41
CA PRO A 584 -36.93 -10.12 -0.41
C PRO A 584 -37.61 -9.53 0.84
N GLU A 585 -37.53 -10.24 1.97
CA GLU A 585 -37.81 -9.64 3.27
C GLU A 585 -36.72 -8.59 3.51
N LEU A 586 -37.14 -7.33 3.59
CA LEU A 586 -36.30 -6.21 4.01
C LEU A 586 -35.60 -6.61 5.33
N VAL A 587 -34.31 -6.89 5.23
CA VAL A 587 -33.47 -7.13 6.39
C VAL A 587 -33.33 -5.81 7.13
N GLU A 588 -34.15 -5.60 8.16
CA GLU A 588 -33.88 -4.57 9.19
C GLU A 588 -32.57 -4.95 9.91
N THR A 589 -31.44 -4.42 9.43
CA THR A 589 -30.19 -4.44 10.20
C THR A 589 -30.23 -3.32 11.24
N ALA A 590 -30.21 -3.71 12.52
CA ALA A 590 -30.04 -2.83 13.68
C ALA A 590 -28.58 -2.35 13.85
#